data_AF-A0A1V2YFK9-F1
#
_entry.id   AF-A0A1V2YFK9-F1
#
_cell.length_a   1.000
_cell.length_b   1.000
_cell.length_c   1.000
_cell.angle_alpha   90.00
_cell.angle_beta   90.00
_cell.angle_gamma   90.00
#
_symmetry.space_group_name_H-M   'P 1'
#
loop_
_entity.id
_entity.type
_entity.pdbx_description
1 polymer ?
#
loop_
_entity_poly.entity_id
_entity_poly.type
_entity_poly.pdbx_seq_one_letter_code
_entity_poly.pdbx_strand_id
1 'polypeptide(L)'
;MIYDVIIVGSGNSALFAAISAATAHLSVLVIENPRYDENTMHSENKRFLKQMHERATSLDVKFISEEITTVSLKENVKSINLHKATTVIFALYSKPRLLGFEQEELFIGKGISYCVSAEGELAKNKEVVIIGNNCRTIENAIFLTRYASKITIIVETPNFICTKEDFNKLKKYKRIVIKYNTTLTKVWGDKFVTRAAFKHNITKEEWEYYVETGFKLFICSGVEPATAVVKDILSLTAYGYIITDDNLHTNIEGVFACGELRKNELRYRMLRPMIVAVKEGSSAAEAAVKYIAKLGLTKAKTTDTPKAVLPKPKPKNKFITPPIANQLQGVFSRLTKAIILITVVDSKNSRSIELKEFLEELVVLTDKLVLKAYEKGENIALEQFLRIDKFPVVSMQTDEQQYLGIKFCGIPGGHELNSFILTIYNLGSSGQAIAEDDINRIKAINKAVNIKVAVSLSCHLCPDIVVASQRLAILNCNIETEMIDIALFENLRAKHKIRNVPAIIINDSKVVFGAKTLTQIIDLIE
;
A
#
# COMPACT_ATOMS: atom_id res chain seq x y z
N MET A 1 21.42 14.63 -19.77
CA MET A 1 21.53 13.89 -18.49
C MET A 1 21.31 12.41 -18.78
N ILE A 2 22.09 11.52 -18.17
CA ILE A 2 21.94 10.07 -18.30
C ILE A 2 21.42 9.56 -16.96
N TYR A 3 20.31 8.83 -16.98
CA TYR A 3 19.75 8.18 -15.80
C TYR A 3 20.42 6.83 -15.55
N ASP A 4 20.34 6.33 -14.33
CA ASP A 4 20.78 4.97 -14.03
C ASP A 4 19.76 3.95 -14.57
N VAL A 5 18.46 4.25 -14.40
CA VAL A 5 17.35 3.40 -14.84
C VAL A 5 16.27 4.23 -15.52
N ILE A 6 15.85 3.81 -16.72
CA ILE A 6 14.56 4.21 -17.30
C ILE A 6 13.56 3.08 -17.12
N ILE A 7 12.36 3.40 -16.66
CA ILE A 7 11.26 2.45 -16.46
C ILE A 7 10.12 2.87 -17.38
N VAL A 8 9.63 1.92 -18.17
CA VAL A 8 8.58 2.14 -19.16
C VAL A 8 7.28 1.51 -18.69
N GLY A 9 6.32 2.34 -18.27
CA GLY A 9 5.01 1.94 -17.78
C GLY A 9 4.57 2.68 -16.52
N SER A 10 3.27 2.59 -16.20
CA SER A 10 2.61 3.29 -15.07
C SER A 10 1.87 2.33 -14.11
N GLY A 11 1.96 1.02 -14.34
CA GLY A 11 1.28 0.01 -13.51
C GLY A 11 2.05 -0.35 -12.24
N ASN A 12 1.49 -1.28 -11.46
CA ASN A 12 2.08 -1.74 -10.19
C ASN A 12 3.55 -2.20 -10.34
N SER A 13 3.87 -2.94 -11.41
CA SER A 13 5.25 -3.36 -11.68
C SER A 13 6.21 -2.19 -11.88
N ALA A 14 5.78 -1.16 -12.62
CA ALA A 14 6.61 0.00 -12.93
C ALA A 14 6.89 0.85 -11.67
N LEU A 15 5.85 1.14 -10.90
CA LEU A 15 5.99 1.96 -9.68
C LEU A 15 6.84 1.27 -8.62
N PHE A 16 6.68 -0.04 -8.42
CA PHE A 16 7.54 -0.77 -7.47
C PHE A 16 8.97 -0.94 -7.95
N ALA A 17 9.19 -1.09 -9.26
CA ALA A 17 10.53 -1.02 -9.82
C ALA A 17 11.16 0.35 -9.55
N ALA A 18 10.41 1.44 -9.74
CA ALA A 18 10.89 2.81 -9.52
C ALA A 18 11.25 3.06 -8.05
N ILE A 19 10.37 2.69 -7.12
CA ILE A 19 10.62 2.80 -5.68
C ILE A 19 11.87 2.01 -5.28
N SER A 20 11.99 0.77 -5.76
CA SER A 20 13.10 -0.11 -5.41
C SER A 20 14.44 0.43 -5.95
N ALA A 21 14.47 0.87 -7.21
CA ALA A 21 15.65 1.47 -7.83
C ALA A 21 16.06 2.78 -7.15
N ALA A 22 15.10 3.65 -6.84
CA ALA A 22 15.38 4.92 -6.16
C ALA A 22 15.85 4.72 -4.71
N THR A 23 15.33 3.71 -4.01
CA THR A 23 15.80 3.33 -2.67
C THR A 23 17.25 2.81 -2.70
N ALA A 24 17.67 2.21 -3.81
CA ALA A 24 19.07 1.86 -4.07
C ALA A 24 19.93 3.05 -4.54
N HIS A 25 19.45 4.29 -4.37
CA HIS A 25 20.11 5.55 -4.74
C HIS A 25 20.41 5.72 -6.22
N LEU A 26 19.69 5.03 -7.10
CA LEU A 26 19.78 5.22 -8.54
C LEU A 26 18.97 6.45 -8.98
N SER A 27 19.46 7.14 -10.01
CA SER A 27 18.68 8.15 -10.74
C SER A 27 17.66 7.47 -11.66
N VAL A 28 16.37 7.71 -11.41
CA VAL A 28 15.27 6.98 -12.08
C VAL A 28 14.38 7.94 -12.87
N LEU A 29 14.07 7.56 -14.10
CA LEU A 29 13.03 8.15 -14.93
C LEU A 29 11.95 7.12 -15.24
N VAL A 30 10.69 7.43 -14.96
CA VAL A 30 9.51 6.65 -15.35
C VAL A 30 8.82 7.35 -16.51
N ILE A 31 8.58 6.60 -17.60
CA ILE A 31 7.85 7.07 -18.78
C ILE A 31 6.48 6.40 -18.80
N GLU A 32 5.45 7.23 -18.59
CA GLU A 32 4.06 6.82 -18.52
C GLU A 32 3.37 6.98 -19.87
N ASN A 33 2.48 6.06 -20.21
CA ASN A 33 1.72 6.15 -21.43
C ASN A 33 0.54 7.13 -21.25
N PRO A 34 0.46 8.23 -22.04
CA PRO A 34 -0.60 9.24 -21.89
C PRO A 34 -2.00 8.70 -22.20
N ARG A 35 -2.10 7.58 -22.91
CA ARG A 35 -3.38 6.93 -23.27
C ARG A 35 -3.82 5.87 -22.24
N TYR A 36 -3.16 5.79 -21.08
CA TYR A 36 -3.58 4.85 -20.04
C TYR A 36 -4.82 5.38 -19.31
N ASP A 37 -5.98 4.79 -19.59
CA ASP A 37 -7.22 5.15 -18.92
C ASP A 37 -7.36 4.43 -17.58
N GLU A 38 -6.96 5.12 -16.52
CA GLU A 38 -7.14 4.63 -15.15
C GLU A 38 -8.62 4.35 -14.84
N ASN A 39 -9.59 4.98 -15.51
CA ASN A 39 -11.01 4.86 -15.16
C ASN A 39 -11.55 3.43 -15.23
N THR A 40 -10.96 2.59 -16.06
CA THR A 40 -11.29 1.16 -16.19
C THR A 40 -10.83 0.30 -15.00
N MET A 41 -10.01 0.85 -14.08
CA MET A 41 -9.46 0.13 -12.95
C MET A 41 -10.37 0.12 -11.72
N HIS A 42 -10.28 -0.96 -10.94
CA HIS A 42 -10.95 -1.07 -9.64
C HIS A 42 -10.47 0.03 -8.67
N SER A 43 -11.39 0.55 -7.84
CA SER A 43 -11.14 1.71 -6.97
C SER A 43 -9.99 1.50 -5.98
N GLU A 44 -9.85 0.30 -5.41
CA GLU A 44 -8.72 -0.01 -4.51
C GLU A 44 -7.37 0.03 -5.23
N ASN A 45 -7.29 -0.51 -6.45
CA ASN A 45 -6.06 -0.52 -7.22
C ASN A 45 -5.68 0.90 -7.68
N LYS A 46 -6.66 1.73 -8.05
CA LYS A 46 -6.45 3.17 -8.32
C LYS A 46 -5.84 3.88 -7.12
N ARG A 47 -6.44 3.69 -5.93
CA ARG A 47 -5.94 4.29 -4.69
C ARG A 47 -4.51 3.82 -4.39
N PHE A 48 -4.24 2.53 -4.58
CA PHE A 48 -2.93 1.95 -4.36
C PHE A 48 -1.87 2.48 -5.32
N LEU A 49 -2.16 2.55 -6.63
CA LEU A 49 -1.26 3.14 -7.62
C LEU A 49 -0.94 4.60 -7.30
N LYS A 50 -1.95 5.39 -6.93
CA LYS A 50 -1.75 6.79 -6.53
C LYS A 50 -0.77 6.91 -5.35
N GLN A 51 -0.95 6.08 -4.31
CA GLN A 51 -0.03 6.05 -3.16
C GLN A 51 1.39 5.65 -3.55
N MET A 52 1.54 4.70 -4.48
CA MET A 52 2.86 4.25 -4.94
C MET A 52 3.54 5.29 -5.84
N HIS A 53 2.78 5.99 -6.68
CA HIS A 53 3.27 7.10 -7.47
C HIS A 53 3.75 8.24 -6.55
N GLU A 54 2.96 8.62 -5.54
CA GLU A 54 3.36 9.60 -4.52
C GLU A 54 4.64 9.17 -3.79
N ARG A 55 4.77 7.87 -3.44
CA ARG A 55 5.98 7.32 -2.81
C ARG A 55 7.19 7.41 -3.74
N ALA A 56 7.06 7.03 -5.00
CA ALA A 56 8.14 7.14 -5.98
C ALA A 56 8.59 8.59 -6.15
N THR A 57 7.65 9.54 -6.30
CA THR A 57 7.97 10.97 -6.39
C THR A 57 8.72 11.47 -5.14
N SER A 58 8.37 10.99 -3.95
CA SER A 58 9.08 11.34 -2.70
C SER A 58 10.53 10.84 -2.64
N LEU A 59 10.91 9.91 -3.53
CA LEU A 59 12.27 9.37 -3.68
C LEU A 59 13.03 10.01 -4.86
N ASP A 60 12.62 11.20 -5.29
CA ASP A 60 13.19 11.94 -6.44
C ASP A 60 13.07 11.22 -7.81
N VAL A 61 12.20 10.22 -7.92
CA VAL A 61 11.86 9.61 -9.22
C VAL A 61 11.24 10.66 -10.12
N LYS A 62 11.75 10.78 -11.36
CA LYS A 62 11.17 11.67 -12.37
C LYS A 62 10.11 10.92 -13.16
N PHE A 63 8.97 11.57 -13.37
CA PHE A 63 7.87 11.06 -14.17
C PHE A 63 7.69 11.95 -15.38
N ILE A 64 7.49 11.34 -16.54
CA ILE A 64 7.07 12.02 -17.76
C ILE A 64 5.95 11.21 -18.41
N SER A 65 5.02 11.92 -19.06
CA SER A 65 3.95 11.30 -19.84
C SER A 65 4.27 11.46 -21.31
N GLU A 66 4.60 10.35 -21.99
CA GLU A 66 5.06 10.39 -23.38
C GLU A 66 4.75 9.07 -24.11
N GLU A 67 4.39 9.15 -25.39
CA GLU A 67 4.27 7.97 -26.25
C GLU A 67 5.66 7.53 -26.74
N ILE A 68 5.96 6.25 -26.62
CA ILE A 68 7.26 5.70 -27.01
C ILE A 68 7.26 5.47 -28.53
N THR A 69 8.12 6.20 -29.22
CA THR A 69 8.25 6.16 -30.68
C THR A 69 9.57 5.57 -31.12
N THR A 70 10.63 5.74 -30.32
CA THR A 70 11.98 5.26 -30.65
C THR A 70 12.62 4.57 -29.44
N VAL A 71 13.26 3.44 -29.71
CA VAL A 71 13.90 2.58 -28.70
C VAL A 71 15.24 2.11 -29.26
N SER A 72 16.34 2.42 -28.57
CA SER A 72 17.68 1.92 -28.90
C SER A 72 18.34 1.32 -27.67
N LEU A 73 18.63 0.02 -27.70
CA LEU A 73 19.03 -0.75 -26.52
C LEU A 73 20.38 -1.46 -26.65
N LYS A 74 20.96 -1.53 -27.85
CA LYS A 74 22.17 -2.33 -28.13
C LYS A 74 23.46 -1.69 -27.63
N GLU A 75 23.46 -0.39 -27.38
CA GLU A 75 24.62 0.33 -26.87
C GLU A 75 24.75 0.22 -25.34
N ASN A 76 25.93 0.56 -24.82
CA ASN A 76 26.18 0.60 -23.38
C ASN A 76 25.21 1.57 -22.67
N VAL A 77 24.94 2.72 -23.29
CA VAL A 77 23.89 3.65 -22.88
C VAL A 77 22.67 3.41 -23.75
N LYS A 78 21.55 3.04 -23.14
CA LYS A 78 20.28 2.80 -23.80
C LYS A 78 19.51 4.11 -23.94
N SER A 79 18.65 4.22 -24.95
CA SER A 79 17.78 5.37 -25.14
C SER A 79 16.34 4.99 -25.42
N ILE A 80 15.42 5.70 -24.77
CA ILE A 80 13.99 5.68 -25.04
C ILE A 80 13.60 7.12 -25.41
N ASN A 81 13.14 7.33 -26.65
CA ASN A 81 12.99 8.66 -27.22
C ASN A 81 14.26 9.50 -27.03
N LEU A 82 14.15 10.68 -26.42
CA LEU A 82 15.29 11.58 -26.16
C LEU A 82 16.02 11.27 -24.85
N HIS A 83 15.53 10.32 -24.05
CA HIS A 83 16.05 10.01 -22.72
C HIS A 83 17.08 8.88 -22.78
N LYS A 84 18.15 9.02 -22.00
CA LYS A 84 19.26 8.06 -21.96
C LYS A 84 19.41 7.44 -20.59
N ALA A 85 19.72 6.15 -20.52
CA ALA A 85 20.01 5.46 -19.27
C ALA A 85 21.02 4.30 -19.39
N THR A 86 21.62 3.93 -18.27
CA THR A 86 22.49 2.75 -18.16
C THR A 86 21.68 1.44 -18.26
N THR A 87 20.45 1.44 -17.74
CA THR A 87 19.53 0.29 -17.79
C THR A 87 18.09 0.69 -18.14
N VAL A 88 17.31 -0.26 -18.66
CA VAL A 88 15.89 -0.07 -18.99
C VAL A 88 15.04 -1.22 -18.45
N ILE A 89 13.90 -0.90 -17.83
CA ILE A 89 12.91 -1.88 -17.36
C ILE A 89 11.59 -1.65 -18.11
N PHE A 90 11.11 -2.65 -18.85
CA PHE A 90 9.80 -2.63 -19.51
C PHE A 90 8.71 -3.24 -18.60
N ALA A 91 7.71 -2.43 -18.26
CA ALA A 91 6.64 -2.74 -17.32
C ALA A 91 5.26 -2.21 -17.80
N LEU A 92 5.00 -2.26 -19.11
CA LEU A 92 3.70 -1.87 -19.70
C LEU A 92 2.61 -2.90 -19.36
N TYR A 93 1.36 -2.50 -19.57
CA TYR A 93 0.19 -3.35 -19.34
C TYR A 93 -0.15 -4.19 -20.57
N SER A 94 -0.99 -5.20 -20.39
CA SER A 94 -1.68 -5.86 -21.52
C SER A 94 -3.08 -5.28 -21.71
N LYS A 95 -3.52 -5.18 -22.96
CA LYS A 95 -4.89 -4.78 -23.29
C LYS A 95 -5.80 -6.01 -23.38
N PRO A 96 -7.05 -5.95 -22.90
CA PRO A 96 -8.02 -6.99 -23.20
C PRO A 96 -8.27 -7.06 -24.71
N ARG A 97 -8.48 -8.27 -25.24
CA ARG A 97 -8.91 -8.44 -26.63
C ARG A 97 -10.41 -8.18 -26.73
N LEU A 98 -10.79 -7.06 -27.34
CA LEU A 98 -12.19 -6.74 -27.60
C LEU A 98 -12.80 -7.74 -28.59
N LEU A 99 -14.08 -8.02 -28.46
CA LEU A 99 -14.81 -8.89 -29.40
C LEU A 99 -15.30 -8.12 -30.64
N GLY A 100 -15.38 -6.80 -30.58
CA GLY A 100 -15.74 -5.90 -31.67
C GLY A 100 -17.24 -5.75 -31.93
N PHE A 101 -18.11 -6.06 -30.95
CA PHE A 101 -19.55 -5.90 -31.13
C PHE A 101 -20.01 -4.46 -30.84
N GLU A 102 -21.20 -4.12 -31.34
CA GLU A 102 -21.78 -2.78 -31.19
C GLU A 102 -21.95 -2.41 -29.71
N GLN A 103 -21.49 -1.22 -29.33
CA GLN A 103 -21.54 -0.67 -27.96
C GLN A 103 -20.68 -1.41 -26.92
N GLU A 104 -19.76 -2.29 -27.33
CA GLU A 104 -18.87 -2.99 -26.40
C GLU A 104 -18.14 -2.03 -25.46
N GLU A 105 -17.45 -1.02 -26.01
CA GLU A 105 -16.69 -0.04 -25.21
C GLU A 105 -17.59 0.77 -24.25
N LEU A 106 -18.81 1.11 -24.69
CA LEU A 106 -19.76 1.92 -23.91
C LEU A 106 -20.17 1.24 -22.59
N PHE A 107 -20.23 -0.09 -22.60
CA PHE A 107 -20.71 -0.91 -21.48
C PHE A 107 -19.60 -1.57 -20.65
N ILE A 108 -18.32 -1.32 -20.98
CA ILE A 108 -17.19 -1.69 -20.11
C ILE A 108 -17.36 -1.01 -18.74
N GLY A 109 -17.33 -1.80 -17.66
CA GLY A 109 -17.59 -1.33 -16.30
C GLY A 109 -19.08 -1.10 -15.97
N LYS A 110 -19.97 -1.11 -16.96
CA LYS A 110 -21.44 -0.98 -16.80
C LYS A 110 -22.20 -2.29 -17.02
N GLY A 111 -21.51 -3.42 -16.88
CA GLY A 111 -22.09 -4.75 -17.07
C GLY A 111 -21.13 -5.69 -17.76
N ILE A 112 -20.26 -5.16 -18.63
CA ILE A 112 -19.17 -5.91 -19.25
C ILE A 112 -17.91 -5.80 -18.39
N SER A 113 -17.23 -6.93 -18.17
CA SER A 113 -15.92 -6.99 -17.53
C SER A 113 -15.01 -8.02 -18.20
N TYR A 114 -13.71 -7.73 -18.19
CA TYR A 114 -12.67 -8.63 -18.70
C TYR A 114 -11.90 -9.34 -17.58
N CYS A 115 -12.22 -9.04 -16.32
CA CYS A 115 -11.48 -9.56 -15.16
C CYS A 115 -12.43 -10.19 -14.12
N VAL A 116 -12.67 -11.50 -14.29
CA VAL A 116 -13.52 -12.29 -13.38
C VAL A 116 -13.00 -12.27 -11.95
N SER A 117 -11.69 -12.33 -11.74
CA SER A 117 -11.10 -12.34 -10.40
C SER A 117 -11.25 -11.00 -9.67
N ALA A 118 -11.34 -9.88 -10.39
CA ALA A 118 -11.48 -8.55 -9.79
C ALA A 118 -12.95 -8.18 -9.52
N GLU A 119 -13.87 -8.62 -10.38
CA GLU A 119 -15.29 -8.23 -10.30
C GLU A 119 -16.26 -9.37 -9.97
N GLY A 120 -15.76 -10.59 -9.74
CA GLY A 120 -16.62 -11.76 -9.51
C GLY A 120 -17.58 -11.61 -8.33
N GLU A 121 -17.17 -10.91 -7.27
CA GLU A 121 -18.04 -10.63 -6.12
C GLU A 121 -19.20 -9.68 -6.47
N LEU A 122 -19.02 -8.77 -7.43
CA LEU A 122 -20.08 -7.87 -7.90
C LEU A 122 -21.21 -8.59 -8.65
N ALA A 123 -21.01 -9.88 -8.96
CA ALA A 123 -22.01 -10.77 -9.53
C ALA A 123 -22.84 -11.52 -8.48
N LYS A 124 -22.70 -11.19 -7.19
CA LYS A 124 -23.47 -11.83 -6.10
C LYS A 124 -24.98 -11.77 -6.36
N ASN A 125 -25.62 -12.93 -6.34
CA ASN A 125 -27.05 -13.14 -6.59
C ASN A 125 -27.56 -12.68 -7.98
N LYS A 126 -26.66 -12.44 -8.94
CA LYS A 126 -27.02 -12.02 -10.31
C LYS A 126 -26.85 -13.17 -11.29
N GLU A 127 -27.58 -13.09 -12.40
CA GLU A 127 -27.27 -13.91 -13.58
C GLU A 127 -25.97 -13.42 -14.22
N VAL A 128 -25.20 -14.37 -14.73
CA VAL A 128 -23.90 -14.12 -15.36
C VAL A 128 -23.83 -14.79 -16.71
N VAL A 129 -23.34 -14.05 -17.71
CA VAL A 129 -22.90 -14.59 -18.98
C VAL A 129 -21.38 -14.54 -19.01
N ILE A 130 -20.72 -15.63 -19.42
CA ILE A 130 -19.27 -15.68 -19.62
C ILE A 130 -18.97 -16.16 -21.04
N ILE A 131 -18.14 -15.42 -21.77
CA ILE A 131 -17.79 -15.69 -23.17
C ILE A 131 -16.36 -16.19 -23.23
N GLY A 132 -16.15 -17.36 -23.83
CA GLY A 132 -14.83 -17.92 -24.08
C GLY A 132 -14.84 -19.45 -24.18
N ASN A 133 -13.74 -20.03 -24.66
CA ASN A 133 -13.66 -21.45 -24.97
C ASN A 133 -12.41 -22.15 -24.39
N ASN A 134 -11.64 -21.52 -23.50
CA ASN A 134 -10.39 -22.08 -22.98
C ASN A 134 -10.51 -22.59 -21.54
N CYS A 135 -9.46 -23.28 -21.02
CA CYS A 135 -9.43 -23.73 -19.61
C CYS A 135 -9.73 -22.61 -18.61
N ARG A 136 -9.27 -21.39 -18.90
CA ARG A 136 -9.47 -20.25 -17.99
C ARG A 136 -10.94 -19.84 -17.91
N THR A 137 -11.69 -19.92 -19.01
CA THR A 137 -13.14 -19.74 -18.99
C THR A 137 -13.80 -20.73 -18.05
N ILE A 138 -13.37 -22.00 -18.04
CA ILE A 138 -13.90 -23.04 -17.16
C ILE A 138 -13.60 -22.73 -15.68
N GLU A 139 -12.35 -22.42 -15.36
CA GLU A 139 -11.94 -22.03 -14.00
C GLU A 139 -12.74 -20.83 -13.48
N ASN A 140 -12.87 -19.80 -14.31
CA ASN A 140 -13.61 -18.59 -14.00
C ASN A 140 -15.11 -18.87 -13.80
N ALA A 141 -15.72 -19.67 -14.67
CA ALA A 141 -17.11 -20.07 -14.53
C ALA A 141 -17.34 -20.81 -13.21
N ILE A 142 -16.48 -21.78 -12.86
CA ILE A 142 -16.53 -22.50 -11.59
C ILE A 142 -16.36 -21.55 -10.39
N PHE A 143 -15.43 -20.60 -10.46
CA PHE A 143 -15.24 -19.60 -9.41
C PHE A 143 -16.47 -18.73 -9.20
N LEU A 144 -17.07 -18.24 -10.28
CA LEU A 144 -18.28 -17.39 -10.25
C LEU A 144 -19.47 -18.11 -9.63
N THR A 145 -19.47 -19.45 -9.60
CA THR A 145 -20.52 -20.22 -8.93
C THR A 145 -20.64 -19.92 -7.43
N ARG A 146 -19.60 -19.34 -6.80
CA ARG A 146 -19.64 -18.90 -5.39
C ARG A 146 -20.53 -17.67 -5.17
N TYR A 147 -20.83 -16.91 -6.23
CA TYR A 147 -21.50 -15.61 -6.16
C TYR A 147 -22.78 -15.58 -7.00
N ALA A 148 -22.70 -16.05 -8.25
CA ALA A 148 -23.77 -15.93 -9.24
C ALA A 148 -24.94 -16.89 -8.96
N SER A 149 -26.16 -16.44 -9.25
CA SER A 149 -27.37 -17.28 -9.16
C SER A 149 -27.45 -18.29 -10.31
N LYS A 150 -27.02 -17.88 -11.50
CA LYS A 150 -27.00 -18.69 -12.73
C LYS A 150 -25.86 -18.23 -13.64
N ILE A 151 -25.22 -19.18 -14.32
CA ILE A 151 -24.10 -18.90 -15.22
C ILE A 151 -24.39 -19.49 -16.60
N THR A 152 -24.31 -18.67 -17.64
CA THR A 152 -24.40 -19.09 -19.03
C THR A 152 -23.04 -18.92 -19.70
N ILE A 153 -22.43 -20.00 -20.15
CA ILE A 153 -21.18 -19.98 -20.91
C ILE A 153 -21.51 -19.94 -22.40
N ILE A 154 -21.00 -18.94 -23.10
CA ILE A 154 -21.12 -18.79 -24.55
C ILE A 154 -19.78 -19.16 -25.18
N VAL A 155 -19.84 -20.16 -26.07
CA VAL A 155 -18.69 -20.73 -26.76
C VAL A 155 -18.92 -20.58 -28.26
N GLU A 156 -18.06 -19.83 -28.94
CA GLU A 156 -18.15 -19.60 -30.39
C GLU A 156 -17.92 -20.89 -31.20
N THR A 157 -17.14 -21.82 -30.65
CA THR A 157 -16.73 -23.09 -31.26
C THR A 157 -17.59 -24.27 -30.77
N PRO A 158 -17.56 -25.43 -31.47
CA PRO A 158 -18.29 -26.61 -31.03
C PRO A 158 -17.68 -27.30 -29.80
N ASN A 159 -16.44 -26.96 -29.44
CA ASN A 159 -15.70 -27.57 -28.34
C ASN A 159 -14.93 -26.51 -27.55
N PHE A 160 -14.60 -26.85 -26.29
CA PHE A 160 -13.60 -26.13 -25.50
C PHE A 160 -12.17 -26.56 -25.86
N ILE A 161 -11.24 -25.61 -25.80
CA ILE A 161 -9.80 -25.81 -25.85
C ILE A 161 -9.31 -26.01 -24.41
N CYS A 162 -9.50 -27.22 -23.87
CA CYS A 162 -9.15 -27.54 -22.49
C CYS A 162 -8.89 -29.04 -22.25
N THR A 163 -8.35 -29.37 -21.07
CA THR A 163 -8.20 -30.77 -20.65
C THR A 163 -9.56 -31.41 -20.34
N LYS A 164 -9.67 -32.73 -20.53
CA LYS A 164 -10.88 -33.48 -20.16
C LYS A 164 -11.21 -33.36 -18.67
N GLU A 165 -10.19 -33.27 -17.83
CA GLU A 165 -10.35 -33.15 -16.39
C GLU A 165 -11.06 -31.84 -16.00
N ASP A 166 -10.63 -30.72 -16.58
CA ASP A 166 -11.23 -29.40 -16.29
C ASP A 166 -12.68 -29.34 -16.74
N PHE A 167 -12.96 -29.88 -17.93
CA PHE A 167 -14.33 -29.98 -18.43
C PHE A 167 -15.21 -30.87 -17.55
N ASN A 168 -14.66 -31.97 -17.01
CA ASN A 168 -15.40 -32.83 -16.07
C ASN A 168 -15.69 -32.14 -14.73
N LYS A 169 -14.82 -31.24 -14.26
CA LYS A 169 -15.11 -30.39 -13.08
C LYS A 169 -16.29 -29.48 -13.36
N LEU A 170 -16.36 -28.87 -14.55
CA LEU A 170 -17.44 -27.97 -14.95
C LEU A 170 -18.81 -28.67 -14.92
N LYS A 171 -18.90 -29.90 -15.45
CA LYS A 171 -20.15 -30.67 -15.52
C LYS A 171 -20.82 -30.94 -14.17
N LYS A 172 -20.07 -30.87 -13.07
CA LYS A 172 -20.62 -31.09 -11.71
C LYS A 172 -21.58 -29.97 -11.28
N TYR A 173 -21.55 -28.80 -11.93
CA TYR A 173 -22.31 -27.63 -11.53
C TYR A 173 -23.60 -27.47 -12.36
N LYS A 174 -24.74 -27.85 -11.77
CA LYS A 174 -26.07 -27.79 -12.42
C LYS A 174 -26.55 -26.38 -12.80
N ARG A 175 -26.02 -25.34 -12.14
CA ARG A 175 -26.35 -23.92 -12.40
C ARG A 175 -25.59 -23.30 -13.57
N ILE A 176 -24.72 -24.09 -14.22
CA ILE A 176 -23.97 -23.68 -15.40
C ILE A 176 -24.66 -24.25 -16.63
N VAL A 177 -25.06 -23.36 -17.54
CA VAL A 177 -25.59 -23.71 -18.86
C VAL A 177 -24.55 -23.36 -19.91
N ILE A 178 -24.33 -24.23 -20.89
CA ILE A 178 -23.36 -24.01 -21.96
C ILE A 178 -24.10 -23.88 -23.29
N LYS A 179 -23.77 -22.85 -24.07
CA LYS A 179 -24.25 -22.61 -25.43
C LYS A 179 -23.06 -22.65 -26.38
N TYR A 180 -22.96 -23.72 -27.15
CA TYR A 180 -21.93 -23.91 -28.18
C TYR A 180 -22.31 -23.21 -29.49
N ASN A 181 -21.32 -23.07 -30.37
CA ASN A 181 -21.48 -22.46 -31.68
C ASN A 181 -22.27 -21.14 -31.62
N THR A 182 -22.04 -20.32 -30.59
CA THR A 182 -22.85 -19.13 -30.34
C THR A 182 -21.94 -17.92 -30.16
N THR A 183 -22.27 -16.82 -30.83
CA THR A 183 -21.54 -15.56 -30.77
C THR A 183 -22.44 -14.45 -30.25
N LEU A 184 -21.92 -13.60 -29.36
CA LEU A 184 -22.57 -12.37 -28.93
C LEU A 184 -22.52 -11.35 -30.07
N THR A 185 -23.67 -10.81 -30.47
CA THR A 185 -23.74 -9.84 -31.58
C THR A 185 -23.98 -8.41 -31.10
N LYS A 186 -24.71 -8.23 -30.00
CA LYS A 186 -25.06 -6.91 -29.48
C LYS A 186 -25.41 -6.95 -28.00
N VAL A 187 -25.18 -5.86 -27.29
CA VAL A 187 -25.68 -5.62 -25.93
C VAL A 187 -26.40 -4.29 -25.88
N TRP A 188 -27.37 -4.15 -24.96
CA TRP A 188 -28.01 -2.86 -24.72
C TRP A 188 -28.55 -2.75 -23.29
N GLY A 189 -28.80 -1.51 -22.89
CA GLY A 189 -29.28 -1.12 -21.57
C GLY A 189 -29.23 0.41 -21.42
N ASP A 190 -29.82 0.93 -20.36
CA ASP A 190 -29.76 2.36 -20.03
C ASP A 190 -28.45 2.67 -19.28
N LYS A 191 -28.45 2.50 -17.94
CA LYS A 191 -27.24 2.68 -17.12
C LYS A 191 -26.35 1.44 -17.08
N PHE A 192 -26.93 0.26 -17.15
CA PHE A 192 -26.24 -1.03 -17.08
C PHE A 192 -26.79 -1.99 -18.13
N VAL A 193 -26.01 -3.01 -18.49
CA VAL A 193 -26.44 -4.06 -19.42
C VAL A 193 -27.64 -4.82 -18.85
N THR A 194 -28.74 -4.83 -19.61
CA THR A 194 -29.96 -5.59 -19.29
C THR A 194 -30.34 -6.57 -20.38
N ARG A 195 -29.84 -6.38 -21.61
CA ARG A 195 -30.10 -7.25 -22.75
C ARG A 195 -28.85 -7.58 -23.56
N ALA A 196 -28.83 -8.77 -24.14
CA ALA A 196 -27.84 -9.21 -25.13
C ALA A 196 -28.49 -10.04 -26.24
N ALA A 197 -28.02 -9.88 -27.47
CA ALA A 197 -28.37 -10.71 -28.61
C ALA A 197 -27.25 -11.69 -28.92
N PHE A 198 -27.64 -12.92 -29.23
CA PHE A 198 -26.73 -13.99 -29.58
C PHE A 198 -27.18 -14.63 -30.89
N LYS A 199 -26.20 -15.10 -31.66
CA LYS A 199 -26.41 -15.79 -32.92
C LYS A 199 -25.75 -17.15 -32.87
N HIS A 200 -26.49 -18.19 -33.25
CA HIS A 200 -25.91 -19.51 -33.43
C HIS A 200 -25.20 -19.59 -34.80
N ASN A 201 -23.90 -19.86 -34.79
CA ASN A 201 -23.01 -19.74 -35.94
C ASN A 201 -23.30 -20.73 -37.07
N ILE A 202 -23.92 -21.87 -36.76
CA ILE A 202 -24.30 -22.90 -37.75
C ILE A 202 -25.74 -22.67 -38.25
N THR A 203 -26.74 -22.82 -37.37
CA THR A 203 -28.17 -22.65 -37.70
C THR A 203 -28.58 -21.22 -38.09
N LYS A 204 -27.76 -20.21 -37.76
CA LYS A 204 -28.04 -18.78 -37.94
C LYS A 204 -29.21 -18.25 -37.11
N GLU A 205 -29.79 -19.07 -36.24
CA GLU A 205 -30.85 -18.65 -35.32
C GLU A 205 -30.34 -17.59 -34.35
N GLU A 206 -31.16 -16.57 -34.11
CA GLU A 206 -30.88 -15.47 -33.19
C GLU A 206 -31.81 -15.55 -31.99
N TRP A 207 -31.27 -15.21 -30.83
CA TRP A 207 -32.03 -15.20 -29.58
C TRP A 207 -31.55 -14.08 -28.66
N GLU A 208 -32.47 -13.61 -27.82
CA GLU A 208 -32.19 -12.56 -26.85
C GLU A 208 -32.10 -13.11 -25.44
N TYR A 209 -31.22 -12.49 -24.66
CA TYR A 209 -31.09 -12.71 -23.23
C TYR A 209 -31.49 -11.43 -22.52
N TYR A 210 -32.53 -11.50 -21.69
CA TYR A 210 -33.05 -10.35 -20.94
C TYR A 210 -33.13 -10.66 -19.46
N VAL A 211 -32.62 -9.74 -18.65
CA VAL A 211 -32.77 -9.75 -17.19
C VAL A 211 -33.13 -8.33 -16.76
N GLU A 212 -34.32 -8.14 -16.21
CA GLU A 212 -34.86 -6.83 -15.82
C GLU A 212 -33.93 -6.09 -14.84
N THR A 213 -33.41 -6.81 -13.85
CA THR A 213 -32.46 -6.26 -12.86
C THR A 213 -31.02 -6.07 -13.39
N GLY A 214 -30.78 -6.43 -14.66
CA GLY A 214 -29.46 -6.49 -15.27
C GLY A 214 -28.67 -7.76 -14.95
N PHE A 215 -27.64 -8.01 -15.75
CA PHE A 215 -26.74 -9.15 -15.59
C PHE A 215 -25.27 -8.73 -15.81
N LYS A 216 -24.34 -9.58 -15.40
CA LYS A 216 -22.90 -9.37 -15.63
C LYS A 216 -22.42 -10.21 -16.81
N LEU A 217 -21.69 -9.59 -17.73
CA LEU A 217 -21.09 -10.23 -18.89
C LEU A 217 -19.56 -10.23 -18.74
N PHE A 218 -18.96 -11.41 -18.66
CA PHE A 218 -17.51 -11.58 -18.57
C PHE A 218 -16.93 -12.06 -19.90
N ILE A 219 -15.94 -11.36 -20.43
CA ILE A 219 -15.27 -11.72 -21.69
C ILE A 219 -13.89 -12.32 -21.36
N CYS A 220 -13.68 -13.58 -21.75
CA CYS A 220 -12.45 -14.35 -21.53
C CYS A 220 -11.71 -14.65 -22.85
N SER A 221 -11.62 -13.64 -23.72
CA SER A 221 -10.93 -13.66 -25.03
C SER A 221 -9.39 -13.59 -24.94
N GLY A 222 -8.87 -13.35 -23.73
CA GLY A 222 -7.44 -13.18 -23.46
C GLY A 222 -6.99 -11.72 -23.52
N VAL A 223 -5.68 -11.53 -23.41
CA VAL A 223 -5.04 -10.21 -23.40
C VAL A 223 -3.92 -10.15 -24.43
N GLU A 224 -3.65 -8.95 -24.91
CA GLU A 224 -2.57 -8.62 -25.83
C GLU A 224 -1.52 -7.78 -25.11
N PRO A 225 -0.27 -8.28 -24.98
CA PRO A 225 0.79 -7.54 -24.30
C PRO A 225 1.22 -6.34 -25.16
N ALA A 226 1.44 -5.17 -24.53
CA ALA A 226 1.86 -3.96 -25.23
C ALA A 226 3.35 -3.98 -25.61
N THR A 227 3.75 -4.92 -26.47
CA THR A 227 5.15 -5.17 -26.88
C THR A 227 5.48 -4.62 -28.27
N ALA A 228 4.56 -3.92 -28.93
CA ALA A 228 4.76 -3.37 -30.28
C ALA A 228 6.05 -2.54 -30.38
N VAL A 229 6.36 -1.72 -29.36
CA VAL A 229 7.55 -0.85 -29.30
C VAL A 229 8.88 -1.59 -29.18
N VAL A 230 8.87 -2.90 -28.90
CA VAL A 230 10.07 -3.74 -28.72
C VAL A 230 10.08 -4.98 -29.61
N LYS A 231 9.10 -5.15 -30.51
CA LYS A 231 8.86 -6.38 -31.27
C LYS A 231 10.07 -6.85 -32.08
N ASP A 232 10.81 -5.91 -32.67
CA ASP A 232 11.98 -6.20 -33.52
C ASP A 232 13.32 -6.04 -32.78
N ILE A 233 13.25 -5.80 -31.46
CA ILE A 233 14.42 -5.50 -30.61
C ILE A 233 14.62 -6.61 -29.57
N LEU A 234 13.53 -7.04 -28.94
CA LEU A 234 13.53 -8.07 -27.90
C LEU A 234 12.94 -9.37 -28.41
N SER A 235 13.42 -10.49 -27.86
CA SER A 235 12.89 -11.81 -28.17
C SER A 235 11.48 -11.97 -27.62
N LEU A 236 10.52 -12.25 -28.50
CA LEU A 236 9.12 -12.48 -28.14
C LEU A 236 8.70 -13.93 -28.37
N THR A 237 7.74 -14.39 -27.57
CA THR A 237 7.01 -15.64 -27.85
C THR A 237 6.08 -15.47 -29.06
N ALA A 238 5.59 -16.58 -29.62
CA ALA A 238 4.56 -16.55 -30.68
C ALA A 238 3.29 -15.79 -30.29
N TYR A 239 3.04 -15.58 -29.00
CA TYR A 239 1.89 -14.84 -28.47
C TYR A 239 2.22 -13.38 -28.11
N GLY A 240 3.41 -12.89 -28.45
CA GLY A 240 3.81 -11.48 -28.28
C GLY A 240 4.40 -11.13 -26.92
N TYR A 241 4.57 -12.08 -25.99
CA TYR A 241 5.19 -11.83 -24.68
C TYR A 241 6.72 -11.77 -24.76
N ILE A 242 7.34 -10.87 -23.99
CA ILE A 242 8.80 -10.78 -23.85
C ILE A 242 9.34 -12.03 -23.17
N ILE A 243 10.34 -12.65 -23.78
CA ILE A 243 11.07 -13.78 -23.21
C ILE A 243 12.10 -13.22 -22.22
N THR A 244 12.09 -13.77 -21.01
CA THR A 244 13.02 -13.41 -19.94
C THR A 244 13.49 -14.66 -19.20
N ASP A 245 14.65 -14.58 -18.56
CA ASP A 245 15.11 -15.59 -17.59
C ASP A 245 14.40 -15.44 -16.23
N ASP A 246 14.76 -16.30 -15.26
CA ASP A 246 14.18 -16.26 -13.91
C ASP A 246 14.54 -15.01 -13.12
N ASN A 247 15.58 -14.29 -13.54
CA ASN A 247 16.04 -13.03 -12.97
C ASN A 247 15.53 -11.80 -13.74
N LEU A 248 14.57 -12.01 -14.67
CA LEU A 248 13.91 -10.98 -15.48
C LEU A 248 14.80 -10.30 -16.54
N HIS A 249 15.95 -10.89 -16.87
CA HIS A 249 16.79 -10.41 -17.97
C HIS A 249 16.16 -10.75 -19.32
N THR A 250 16.24 -9.81 -20.26
CA THR A 250 15.90 -10.05 -21.66
C THR A 250 17.11 -10.58 -22.44
N ASN A 251 17.00 -10.70 -23.77
CA ASN A 251 18.12 -11.03 -24.65
C ASN A 251 19.17 -9.91 -24.78
N ILE A 252 18.99 -8.75 -24.13
CA ILE A 252 19.91 -7.62 -24.15
C ILE A 252 20.38 -7.32 -22.71
N GLU A 253 21.69 -7.25 -22.50
CA GLU A 253 22.26 -6.90 -21.19
C GLU A 253 21.86 -5.49 -20.72
N GLY A 254 21.50 -5.38 -19.44
CA GLY A 254 20.99 -4.15 -18.86
C GLY A 254 19.55 -3.79 -19.25
N VAL A 255 18.84 -4.71 -19.92
CA VAL A 255 17.42 -4.56 -20.25
C VAL A 255 16.60 -5.68 -19.61
N PHE A 256 15.56 -5.27 -18.88
CA PHE A 256 14.71 -6.15 -18.09
C PHE A 256 13.25 -5.99 -18.48
N ALA A 257 12.43 -7.01 -18.23
CA ALA A 257 10.98 -6.93 -18.41
C ALA A 257 10.23 -7.64 -17.28
N CYS A 258 9.18 -7.01 -16.78
CA CYS A 258 8.41 -7.51 -15.65
C CYS A 258 6.91 -7.30 -15.83
N GLY A 259 6.12 -7.96 -14.98
CA GLY A 259 4.67 -7.87 -14.98
C GLY A 259 4.04 -8.57 -16.17
N GLU A 260 2.97 -7.96 -16.71
CA GLU A 260 2.14 -8.61 -17.71
C GLU A 260 2.80 -8.79 -19.08
N LEU A 261 3.90 -8.10 -19.37
CA LEU A 261 4.57 -8.17 -20.68
C LEU A 261 5.37 -9.45 -20.89
N ARG A 262 5.80 -10.14 -19.83
CA ARG A 262 6.68 -11.29 -19.95
C ARG A 262 5.94 -12.62 -19.93
N LYS A 263 6.59 -13.65 -20.48
CA LYS A 263 6.13 -15.04 -20.34
C LYS A 263 6.28 -15.47 -18.87
N ASN A 264 5.18 -15.70 -18.16
CA ASN A 264 5.21 -16.22 -16.79
C ASN A 264 4.18 -17.36 -16.62
N GLU A 265 4.59 -18.48 -16.05
CA GLU A 265 3.71 -19.63 -15.75
C GLU A 265 2.64 -19.30 -14.68
N LEU A 266 2.95 -18.39 -13.76
CA LEU A 266 2.02 -17.94 -12.71
C LEU A 266 0.83 -17.16 -13.29
N ARG A 267 0.92 -16.69 -14.53
CA ARG A 267 -0.15 -15.97 -15.24
C ARG A 267 -1.39 -16.83 -15.46
N TYR A 268 -1.21 -18.15 -15.52
CA TYR A 268 -2.32 -19.10 -15.65
C TYR A 268 -3.01 -19.40 -14.31
N ARG A 269 -2.39 -19.08 -13.17
CA ARG A 269 -3.00 -19.34 -11.85
C ARG A 269 -3.88 -18.16 -11.44
N MET A 270 -5.07 -18.42 -10.89
CA MET A 270 -6.04 -17.40 -10.41
C MET A 270 -5.51 -16.47 -9.30
N LEU A 271 -4.25 -16.59 -8.87
CA LEU A 271 -3.76 -15.97 -7.66
C LEU A 271 -3.07 -14.63 -7.92
N ARG A 272 -3.80 -13.56 -7.57
CA ARG A 272 -3.33 -12.21 -7.17
C ARG A 272 -2.34 -11.52 -8.13
N PRO A 273 -2.82 -11.02 -9.30
CA PRO A 273 -2.00 -10.28 -10.28
C PRO A 273 -1.20 -9.12 -9.69
N MET A 274 -1.75 -8.42 -8.69
CA MET A 274 -1.08 -7.30 -8.04
C MET A 274 0.18 -7.73 -7.27
N ILE A 275 0.13 -8.82 -6.50
CA ILE A 275 1.30 -9.27 -5.71
C ILE A 275 2.43 -9.72 -6.63
N VAL A 276 2.10 -10.42 -7.72
CA VAL A 276 3.08 -10.83 -8.73
C VAL A 276 3.70 -9.59 -9.39
N ALA A 277 2.88 -8.60 -9.77
CA ALA A 277 3.36 -7.36 -10.35
C ALA A 277 4.34 -6.61 -9.42
N VAL A 278 3.99 -6.48 -8.14
CA VAL A 278 4.84 -5.88 -7.09
C VAL A 278 6.17 -6.61 -6.97
N LYS A 279 6.12 -7.95 -6.82
CA LYS A 279 7.32 -8.79 -6.69
C LYS A 279 8.24 -8.61 -7.90
N GLU A 280 7.71 -8.79 -9.11
CA GLU A 280 8.53 -8.72 -10.33
C GLU A 280 9.07 -7.30 -10.58
N GLY A 281 8.32 -6.26 -10.22
CA GLY A 281 8.82 -4.88 -10.26
C GLY A 281 10.06 -4.69 -9.39
N SER A 282 9.99 -5.09 -8.12
CA SER A 282 11.14 -5.03 -7.21
C SER A 282 12.32 -5.90 -7.66
N SER A 283 12.06 -7.12 -8.16
CA SER A 283 13.11 -8.00 -8.67
C SER A 283 13.81 -7.43 -9.90
N ALA A 284 13.08 -6.78 -10.81
CA ALA A 284 13.68 -6.14 -11.99
C ALA A 284 14.59 -4.97 -11.60
N ALA A 285 14.19 -4.18 -10.60
CA ALA A 285 15.03 -3.12 -10.06
C ALA A 285 16.29 -3.66 -9.38
N GLU A 286 16.19 -4.74 -8.61
CA GLU A 286 17.36 -5.40 -8.01
C GLU A 286 18.34 -5.91 -9.07
N ALA A 287 17.83 -6.48 -10.16
CA ALA A 287 18.64 -6.92 -11.28
C ALA A 287 19.35 -5.73 -11.97
N ALA A 288 18.66 -4.61 -12.14
CA ALA A 288 19.25 -3.37 -12.66
C ALA A 288 20.37 -2.82 -11.74
N VAL A 289 20.15 -2.81 -10.42
CA VAL A 289 21.16 -2.41 -9.43
C VAL A 289 22.42 -3.27 -9.53
N LYS A 290 22.26 -4.60 -9.58
CA LYS A 290 23.38 -5.53 -9.71
C LYS A 290 24.16 -5.31 -11.00
N TYR A 291 23.46 -5.06 -12.10
CA TYR A 291 24.08 -4.77 -13.38
C TYR A 291 24.90 -3.46 -13.34
N ILE A 292 24.35 -2.38 -12.77
CA ILE A 292 25.04 -1.09 -12.64
C ILE A 292 26.26 -1.20 -11.72
N ALA A 293 26.14 -1.95 -10.62
CA ALA A 293 27.26 -2.22 -9.71
C ALA A 293 28.40 -2.95 -10.42
N LYS A 294 28.09 -3.93 -11.29
CA LYS A 294 29.09 -4.65 -12.12
C LYS A 294 29.86 -3.73 -13.04
N LEU A 295 29.25 -2.63 -13.51
CA LEU A 295 29.90 -1.63 -14.36
C LEU A 295 30.78 -0.64 -13.58
N GLY A 296 30.81 -0.70 -12.24
CA GLY A 296 31.59 0.23 -11.41
C GLY A 296 31.06 1.67 -11.40
N LEU A 297 29.79 1.88 -11.79
CA LEU A 297 29.21 3.20 -12.03
C LEU A 297 28.51 3.85 -10.82
N THR A 298 28.65 3.32 -9.60
CA THR A 298 28.01 3.92 -8.41
C THR A 298 28.68 5.25 -8.03
N LYS A 299 28.17 6.37 -8.57
CA LYS A 299 28.46 7.71 -8.07
C LYS A 299 27.67 7.95 -6.79
N ALA A 300 28.35 7.94 -5.64
CA ALA A 300 27.81 8.52 -4.42
C ALA A 300 27.49 10.01 -4.68
N LYS A 301 26.25 10.44 -4.41
CA LYS A 301 25.91 11.87 -4.35
C LYS A 301 26.70 12.50 -3.20
N THR A 302 27.80 13.17 -3.52
CA THR A 302 28.48 14.13 -2.63
C THR A 302 27.75 15.47 -2.73
N THR A 303 27.21 15.94 -1.62
CA THR A 303 26.78 17.34 -1.48
C THR A 303 27.58 17.98 -0.34
N ASP A 304 28.60 18.74 -0.71
CA ASP A 304 29.21 19.77 0.12
C ASP A 304 28.26 20.97 0.23
N THR A 305 28.15 21.57 1.43
CA THR A 305 28.04 23.03 1.61
C THR A 305 28.25 23.43 3.10
N PRO A 306 28.72 24.67 3.37
CA PRO A 306 29.37 25.10 4.62
C PRO A 306 28.43 25.68 5.71
N LYS A 307 28.99 25.81 6.93
CA LYS A 307 28.40 26.39 8.15
C LYS A 307 28.04 27.88 8.01
N ALA A 308 26.80 28.26 8.36
CA ALA A 308 26.46 29.50 9.09
C ALA A 308 24.99 29.48 9.60
N VAL A 309 24.82 29.90 10.86
CA VAL A 309 23.65 30.40 11.63
C VAL A 309 22.21 30.07 11.17
N LEU A 310 21.46 29.47 12.11
CA LEU A 310 20.08 28.93 12.02
C LEU A 310 19.02 29.87 11.40
N PRO A 311 18.34 29.38 10.34
CA PRO A 311 16.89 29.33 10.25
C PRO A 311 16.41 27.87 10.30
N LYS A 312 15.12 27.68 10.63
CA LYS A 312 14.45 26.39 10.94
C LYS A 312 14.96 25.19 10.12
N PRO A 313 15.20 24.02 10.75
CA PRO A 313 15.72 22.84 10.06
C PRO A 313 14.78 22.40 8.94
N LYS A 314 15.32 22.18 7.74
CA LYS A 314 14.61 21.42 6.69
C LYS A 314 14.58 19.94 7.12
N PRO A 315 13.42 19.27 7.07
CA PRO A 315 13.28 17.93 7.58
C PRO A 315 14.06 16.98 6.66
N LYS A 316 15.03 16.25 7.23
CA LYS A 316 15.58 15.05 6.58
C LYS A 316 14.46 14.02 6.70
N ASN A 317 13.58 13.85 5.71
CA ASN A 317 12.38 12.99 5.78
C ASN A 317 12.68 11.48 5.99
N LYS A 318 13.37 11.11 7.08
CA LYS A 318 13.76 9.75 7.43
C LYS A 318 12.60 8.99 8.05
N PHE A 319 11.73 9.66 8.82
CA PHE A 319 10.60 9.04 9.48
C PHE A 319 9.24 9.56 9.02
N ILE A 320 9.10 10.86 8.79
CA ILE A 320 7.86 11.53 8.41
C ILE A 320 7.87 11.79 6.92
N THR A 321 7.29 10.85 6.17
CA THR A 321 7.17 10.98 4.72
C THR A 321 6.09 12.01 4.34
N PRO A 322 6.12 12.62 3.14
CA PRO A 322 5.10 13.58 2.71
C PRO A 322 3.63 13.09 2.81
N PRO A 323 3.29 11.81 2.54
CA PRO A 323 1.94 11.29 2.77
C PRO A 323 1.55 11.26 4.25
N ILE A 324 2.47 10.84 5.13
CA ILE A 324 2.27 10.92 6.57
C ILE A 324 2.07 12.39 6.94
N ALA A 325 2.97 13.28 6.52
CA ALA A 325 2.85 14.72 6.77
C ALA A 325 1.49 15.30 6.34
N ASN A 326 0.98 14.94 5.17
CA ASN A 326 -0.34 15.37 4.70
C ASN A 326 -1.49 14.82 5.54
N GLN A 327 -1.42 13.56 5.99
CA GLN A 327 -2.40 13.00 6.93
C GLN A 327 -2.34 13.74 8.28
N LEU A 328 -1.13 14.05 8.74
CA LEU A 328 -0.90 14.76 9.99
C LEU A 328 -1.39 16.21 9.93
N GLN A 329 -1.31 16.89 8.78
CA GLN A 329 -1.85 18.24 8.61
C GLN A 329 -3.35 18.34 8.93
N GLY A 330 -4.13 17.31 8.59
CA GLY A 330 -5.56 17.24 8.94
C GLY A 330 -5.83 17.16 10.45
N VAL A 331 -4.89 16.57 11.20
CA VAL A 331 -4.95 16.51 12.67
C VAL A 331 -4.41 17.81 13.28
N PHE A 332 -3.27 18.30 12.77
CA PHE A 332 -2.58 19.48 13.28
C PHE A 332 -3.37 20.77 13.06
N SER A 333 -4.12 20.88 11.97
CA SER A 333 -5.03 22.01 11.72
C SER A 333 -6.16 22.13 12.75
N ARG A 334 -6.44 21.07 13.52
CA ARG A 334 -7.47 21.07 14.58
C ARG A 334 -6.89 21.40 15.96
N LEU A 335 -5.57 21.58 16.08
CA LEU A 335 -4.93 21.95 17.34
C LEU A 335 -5.19 23.42 17.65
N THR A 336 -5.74 23.67 18.84
CA THR A 336 -6.00 25.01 19.35
C THR A 336 -4.91 25.49 20.31
N LYS A 337 -4.28 24.56 21.05
CA LYS A 337 -3.17 24.82 21.99
C LYS A 337 -1.82 24.41 21.40
N ALA A 338 -0.73 25.01 21.86
CA ALA A 338 0.60 24.51 21.55
C ALA A 338 0.97 23.35 22.49
N ILE A 339 1.75 22.41 21.95
CA ILE A 339 2.19 21.20 22.64
C ILE A 339 3.71 21.18 22.60
N ILE A 340 4.30 21.01 23.78
CA ILE A 340 5.73 20.94 23.96
C ILE A 340 6.12 19.47 24.07
N LEU A 341 6.93 19.01 23.12
CA LEU A 341 7.56 17.69 23.11
C LEU A 341 8.93 17.84 23.79
N ILE A 342 9.14 17.17 24.91
CA ILE A 342 10.41 17.20 25.64
C ILE A 342 11.09 15.84 25.49
N THR A 343 12.29 15.82 24.91
CA THR A 343 13.10 14.61 24.77
C THR A 343 14.46 14.79 25.45
N VAL A 344 14.93 13.76 26.14
CA VAL A 344 16.29 13.70 26.69
C VAL A 344 17.09 12.68 25.90
N VAL A 345 18.17 13.14 25.30
CA VAL A 345 18.95 12.40 24.31
C VAL A 345 20.15 11.79 25.00
N ASP A 346 20.17 10.45 25.09
CA ASP A 346 21.38 9.73 25.45
C ASP A 346 22.21 9.53 24.18
N SER A 347 23.27 10.33 24.02
CA SER A 347 24.16 10.28 22.85
C SER A 347 24.86 8.94 22.64
N LYS A 348 24.89 8.06 23.66
CA LYS A 348 25.41 6.69 23.54
C LYS A 348 24.35 5.69 23.05
N ASN A 349 23.08 6.07 23.05
CA ASN A 349 21.97 5.24 22.60
C ASN A 349 21.49 5.71 21.21
N SER A 350 21.77 4.92 20.18
CA SER A 350 21.38 5.24 18.79
C SER A 350 19.87 5.44 18.63
N ARG A 351 19.04 4.75 19.41
CA ARG A 351 17.57 4.91 19.37
C ARG A 351 17.11 6.24 19.97
N SER A 352 17.86 6.81 20.92
CA SER A 352 17.59 8.15 21.44
C SER A 352 17.86 9.23 20.40
N ILE A 353 18.93 9.05 19.62
CA ILE A 353 19.26 9.94 18.50
C ILE A 353 18.18 9.83 17.42
N GLU A 354 17.76 8.61 17.06
CA GLU A 354 16.68 8.38 16.10
C GLU A 354 15.34 8.98 16.56
N LEU A 355 14.98 8.87 17.84
CA LEU A 355 13.78 9.52 18.37
C LEU A 355 13.87 11.05 18.24
N LYS A 356 15.02 11.66 18.55
CA LYS A 356 15.23 13.10 18.37
C LYS A 356 14.99 13.51 16.91
N GLU A 357 15.59 12.79 15.96
CA GLU A 357 15.41 13.03 14.53
C GLU A 357 13.94 12.91 14.10
N PHE A 358 13.23 11.88 14.58
CA PHE A 358 11.78 11.72 14.34
C PHE A 358 10.98 12.94 14.83
N LEU A 359 11.27 13.42 16.03
CA LEU A 359 10.57 14.57 16.62
C LEU A 359 10.91 15.87 15.88
N GLU A 360 12.16 16.05 15.46
CA GLU A 360 12.61 17.20 14.67
C GLU A 360 11.87 17.26 13.32
N GLU A 361 11.66 16.12 12.66
CA GLU A 361 10.84 16.07 11.44
C GLU A 361 9.36 16.40 11.71
N LEU A 362 8.83 15.92 12.83
CA LEU A 362 7.42 16.10 13.19
C LEU A 362 7.08 17.56 13.49
N VAL A 363 7.91 18.26 14.27
CA VAL A 363 7.63 19.65 14.67
C VAL A 363 7.75 20.64 13.51
N VAL A 364 8.37 20.25 12.39
CA VAL A 364 8.39 21.09 11.18
C VAL A 364 7.00 21.17 10.53
N LEU A 365 6.13 20.19 10.76
CA LEU A 365 4.82 20.12 10.10
C LEU A 365 3.80 21.13 10.62
N THR A 366 4.00 21.70 11.81
CA THR A 366 3.08 22.66 12.42
C THR A 366 3.80 23.56 13.42
N ASP A 367 3.42 24.82 13.48
CA ASP A 367 3.86 25.79 14.49
C ASP A 367 3.29 25.52 15.89
N LYS A 368 2.28 24.65 16.01
CA LYS A 368 1.68 24.24 17.29
C LYS A 368 2.50 23.19 18.04
N LEU A 369 3.54 22.63 17.43
CA LEU A 369 4.45 21.70 18.10
C LEU A 369 5.80 22.35 18.35
N VAL A 370 6.26 22.28 19.60
CA VAL A 370 7.55 22.81 20.02
C VAL A 370 8.39 21.67 20.56
N LEU A 371 9.56 21.45 19.97
CA LEU A 371 10.52 20.46 20.47
C LEU A 371 11.51 21.12 21.43
N LYS A 372 11.68 20.55 22.63
CA LYS A 372 12.77 20.84 23.55
C LYS A 372 13.60 19.56 23.73
N ALA A 373 14.79 19.56 23.16
CA ALA A 373 15.73 18.45 23.28
C ALA A 373 16.89 18.84 24.21
N TYR A 374 17.19 17.99 25.18
CA TYR A 374 18.30 18.14 26.12
C TYR A 374 19.22 16.93 26.01
N GLU A 375 20.53 17.10 26.20
CA GLU A 375 21.44 15.97 26.36
C GLU A 375 21.27 15.35 27.75
N LYS A 376 21.43 14.04 27.86
CA LYS A 376 21.35 13.33 29.14
C LYS A 376 22.39 13.88 30.13
N GLY A 377 21.93 14.28 31.31
CA GLY A 377 22.74 14.89 32.36
C GLY A 377 22.91 16.41 32.23
N GLU A 378 22.40 17.03 31.17
CA GLU A 378 22.45 18.49 30.97
C GLU A 378 21.52 19.22 31.96
N ASN A 379 20.32 18.68 32.18
CA ASN A 379 19.32 19.27 33.07
C ASN A 379 18.70 18.21 33.98
N ILE A 380 19.44 17.86 35.04
CA ILE A 380 19.05 16.82 36.01
C ILE A 380 17.73 17.14 36.70
N ALA A 381 17.46 18.42 37.00
CA ALA A 381 16.21 18.83 37.64
C ALA A 381 15.00 18.56 36.75
N LEU A 382 15.11 18.79 35.43
CA LEU A 382 14.07 18.47 34.46
C LEU A 382 13.88 16.95 34.32
N GLU A 383 14.97 16.18 34.25
CA GLU A 383 14.91 14.71 34.17
C GLU A 383 14.18 14.11 35.38
N GLN A 384 14.47 14.63 36.59
CA GLN A 384 13.79 14.24 37.82
C GLN A 384 12.31 14.66 37.82
N PHE A 385 12.02 15.90 37.37
CA PHE A 385 10.65 16.42 37.28
C PHE A 385 9.77 15.58 36.34
N LEU A 386 10.30 15.19 35.18
CA LEU A 386 9.62 14.32 34.20
C LEU A 386 9.69 12.83 34.55
N ARG A 387 10.41 12.48 35.62
CA ARG A 387 10.65 11.10 36.08
C ARG A 387 11.16 10.21 34.95
N ILE A 388 12.22 10.67 34.28
CA ILE A 388 12.85 9.96 33.17
C ILE A 388 13.84 8.94 33.74
N ASP A 389 13.58 7.66 33.48
CA ASP A 389 14.41 6.54 33.94
C ASP A 389 14.80 5.57 32.79
N LYS A 390 14.31 5.82 31.57
CA LYS A 390 14.46 4.95 30.39
C LYS A 390 14.74 5.79 29.14
N PHE A 391 15.42 5.20 28.17
CA PHE A 391 15.76 5.81 26.89
C PHE A 391 15.56 4.80 25.75
N PRO A 392 15.06 5.20 24.56
CA PRO A 392 14.67 6.56 24.17
C PRO A 392 13.37 7.01 24.84
N VAL A 393 13.18 8.31 25.06
CA VAL A 393 11.99 8.85 25.74
C VAL A 393 11.58 10.21 25.20
N VAL A 394 10.28 10.41 25.05
CA VAL A 394 9.68 11.74 24.85
C VAL A 394 8.48 11.92 25.78
N SER A 395 8.43 13.06 26.45
CA SER A 395 7.32 13.53 27.27
C SER A 395 6.53 14.59 26.51
N MET A 396 5.22 14.65 26.72
CA MET A 396 4.36 15.67 26.12
C MET A 396 3.70 16.52 27.20
N GLN A 397 3.64 17.83 26.98
CA GLN A 397 2.96 18.76 27.87
C GLN A 397 2.35 19.93 27.09
N THR A 398 1.43 20.66 27.73
CA THR A 398 0.88 21.92 27.21
C THR A 398 1.71 23.13 27.70
N ASP A 399 1.37 24.32 27.22
CA ASP A 399 2.06 25.58 27.57
C ASP A 399 2.04 25.94 29.06
N GLU A 400 1.19 25.29 29.85
CA GLU A 400 1.02 25.52 31.30
C GLU A 400 2.20 25.00 32.15
N GLN A 401 3.27 24.48 31.52
CA GLN A 401 4.48 23.94 32.16
C GLN A 401 4.24 22.87 33.24
N GLN A 402 3.06 22.24 33.24
CA GLN A 402 2.73 21.15 34.16
C GLN A 402 3.08 19.80 33.51
N TYR A 403 3.73 18.93 34.27
CA TYR A 403 3.91 17.55 33.86
C TYR A 403 2.57 16.81 33.90
N LEU A 404 2.11 16.33 32.75
CA LEU A 404 0.82 15.65 32.58
C LEU A 404 0.92 14.13 32.75
N GLY A 405 2.09 13.60 33.13
CA GLY A 405 2.27 12.15 33.33
C GLY A 405 2.40 11.34 32.03
N ILE A 406 2.60 11.98 30.87
CA ILE A 406 2.53 11.34 29.54
C ILE A 406 3.93 11.10 28.98
N LYS A 407 4.30 9.84 28.73
CA LYS A 407 5.58 9.46 28.12
C LYS A 407 5.43 8.42 27.00
N PHE A 408 6.34 8.49 26.03
CA PHE A 408 6.59 7.44 25.06
C PHE A 408 8.04 6.99 25.18
N CYS A 409 8.24 5.73 25.53
CA CYS A 409 9.52 5.06 25.64
C CYS A 409 9.71 4.16 24.41
N GLY A 410 10.16 4.76 23.32
CA GLY A 410 10.31 4.11 22.01
C GLY A 410 10.27 5.12 20.87
N ILE A 411 10.51 4.66 19.64
CA ILE A 411 10.29 5.47 18.43
C ILE A 411 8.87 5.19 17.95
N PRO A 412 7.94 6.17 17.97
CA PRO A 412 6.54 5.98 17.63
C PRO A 412 6.35 5.75 16.12
N GLY A 413 6.72 4.57 15.65
CA GLY A 413 6.54 4.10 14.27
C GLY A 413 5.45 3.05 14.14
N GLY A 414 5.26 2.50 12.94
CA GLY A 414 4.26 1.46 12.68
C GLY A 414 2.85 1.92 13.08
N HIS A 415 2.12 1.07 13.82
CA HIS A 415 0.77 1.42 14.31
C HIS A 415 0.79 2.44 15.44
N GLU A 416 1.88 2.56 16.19
CA GLU A 416 2.01 3.50 17.32
C GLU A 416 2.25 4.95 16.87
N LEU A 417 2.52 5.18 15.58
CA LEU A 417 2.41 6.53 15.04
C LEU A 417 1.00 7.09 15.24
N ASN A 418 -0.04 6.26 15.10
CA ASN A 418 -1.42 6.69 15.30
C ASN A 418 -1.69 7.07 16.76
N SER A 419 -1.21 6.30 17.73
CA SER A 419 -1.41 6.60 19.15
C SER A 419 -0.67 7.86 19.58
N PHE A 420 0.54 8.07 19.06
CA PHE A 420 1.33 9.28 19.28
C PHE A 420 0.59 10.52 18.79
N ILE A 421 0.06 10.49 17.57
CA ILE A 421 -0.64 11.61 16.95
C ILE A 421 -2.00 11.87 17.61
N LEU A 422 -2.74 10.82 17.96
CA LEU A 422 -3.99 10.96 18.72
C LEU A 422 -3.76 11.51 20.13
N THR A 423 -2.62 11.22 20.75
CA THR A 423 -2.24 11.82 22.04
C THR A 423 -2.01 13.32 21.87
N ILE A 424 -1.28 13.74 20.84
CA ILE A 424 -1.11 15.17 20.49
C ILE A 424 -2.46 15.84 20.24
N TYR A 425 -3.35 15.19 19.48
CA TYR A 425 -4.69 15.70 19.21
C TYR A 425 -5.51 15.88 20.49
N ASN A 426 -5.50 14.90 21.39
CA ASN A 426 -6.23 14.94 22.65
C ASN A 426 -5.67 15.97 23.64
N LEU A 427 -4.37 16.24 23.60
CA LEU A 427 -3.72 17.30 24.40
C LEU A 427 -4.00 18.70 23.84
N GLY A 428 -3.95 18.83 22.51
CA GLY A 428 -3.91 20.12 21.83
C GLY A 428 -5.25 20.65 21.32
N SER A 429 -6.34 19.92 21.48
CA SER A 429 -7.67 20.29 20.98
C SER A 429 -8.77 19.98 22.02
N SER A 430 -10.04 20.01 21.62
CA SER A 430 -11.14 19.49 22.45
C SER A 430 -11.05 17.98 22.71
N GLY A 431 -10.19 17.28 21.95
CA GLY A 431 -9.99 15.84 22.02
C GLY A 431 -11.19 15.04 21.52
N GLN A 432 -11.07 13.72 21.63
CA GLN A 432 -12.16 12.79 21.38
C GLN A 432 -13.18 12.84 22.53
N ALA A 433 -14.47 12.61 22.24
CA ALA A 433 -15.51 12.57 23.27
C ALA A 433 -15.30 11.41 24.26
N ILE A 434 -15.60 11.63 25.54
CA ILE A 434 -15.66 10.64 26.62
C ILE A 434 -17.04 10.75 27.26
N ALA A 435 -17.63 9.63 27.69
CA ALA A 435 -18.85 9.65 28.48
C ALA A 435 -18.64 10.45 29.79
N GLU A 436 -19.62 11.26 30.19
CA GLU A 436 -19.51 12.09 31.41
C GLU A 436 -19.26 11.25 32.67
N ASP A 437 -19.87 10.06 32.75
CA ASP A 437 -19.65 9.10 33.84
C ASP A 437 -18.17 8.71 33.96
N ASP A 438 -17.53 8.37 32.84
CA ASP A 438 -16.11 8.02 32.81
C ASP A 438 -15.23 9.23 33.18
N ILE A 439 -15.59 10.46 32.77
CA ILE A 439 -14.85 11.68 33.18
C ILE A 439 -14.90 11.86 34.70
N ASN A 440 -16.08 11.72 35.31
CA ASN A 440 -16.27 11.88 36.74
C ASN A 440 -15.49 10.82 37.53
N ARG A 441 -15.54 9.57 37.06
CA ARG A 441 -14.76 8.45 37.58
C ARG A 441 -13.26 8.71 37.53
N ILE A 442 -12.74 9.14 36.38
CA ILE A 442 -11.33 9.49 36.23
C ILE A 442 -10.92 10.58 37.21
N LYS A 443 -11.70 11.66 37.33
CA LYS A 443 -11.41 12.77 38.25
C LYS A 443 -11.47 12.37 39.73
N ALA A 444 -12.24 11.34 40.08
CA ALA A 444 -12.36 10.85 41.46
C ALA A 444 -11.12 10.08 41.96
N ILE A 445 -10.22 9.66 41.06
CA ILE A 445 -9.01 8.92 41.43
C ILE A 445 -8.03 9.85 42.18
N ASN A 446 -7.87 9.63 43.47
CA ASN A 446 -7.02 10.43 44.36
C ASN A 446 -5.71 9.77 44.77
N LYS A 447 -5.47 8.54 44.31
CA LYS A 447 -4.24 7.77 44.54
C LYS A 447 -3.31 7.87 43.34
N ALA A 448 -2.01 7.87 43.58
CA ALA A 448 -1.02 7.82 42.50
C ALA A 448 -1.14 6.48 41.75
N VAL A 449 -1.26 6.54 40.42
CA VAL A 449 -1.34 5.39 39.52
C VAL A 449 -0.32 5.54 38.41
N ASN A 450 0.49 4.51 38.19
CA ASN A 450 1.40 4.43 37.05
C ASN A 450 0.97 3.29 36.13
N ILE A 451 0.73 3.60 34.86
CA ILE A 451 0.28 2.67 33.83
C ILE A 451 1.37 2.56 32.77
N LYS A 452 1.89 1.36 32.53
CA LYS A 452 2.82 1.09 31.44
C LYS A 452 2.11 0.25 30.39
N VAL A 453 2.03 0.74 29.16
CA VAL A 453 1.43 0.00 28.04
C VAL A 453 2.56 -0.55 27.18
N ALA A 454 2.81 -1.85 27.33
CA ALA A 454 3.77 -2.59 26.52
C ALA A 454 3.17 -2.92 25.16
N VAL A 455 3.86 -2.46 24.11
CA VAL A 455 3.41 -2.53 22.71
C VAL A 455 4.47 -3.15 21.82
N SER A 456 4.06 -3.51 20.60
CA SER A 456 4.94 -3.80 19.47
C SER A 456 4.48 -2.97 18.29
N LEU A 457 5.41 -2.45 17.48
CA LEU A 457 5.09 -1.55 16.37
C LEU A 457 4.19 -2.20 15.28
N SER A 458 4.07 -3.52 15.26
CA SER A 458 3.19 -4.29 14.36
C SER A 458 1.81 -4.62 14.96
N CYS A 459 1.52 -4.20 16.18
CA CYS A 459 0.27 -4.51 16.89
C CYS A 459 -0.85 -3.53 16.52
N HIS A 460 -1.91 -4.00 15.86
CA HIS A 460 -3.05 -3.15 15.48
C HIS A 460 -3.96 -2.73 16.64
N LEU A 461 -3.94 -3.47 17.76
CA LEU A 461 -4.81 -3.23 18.92
C LEU A 461 -4.15 -2.37 20.01
N CYS A 462 -2.84 -2.19 19.91
CA CYS A 462 -2.05 -1.47 20.90
C CYS A 462 -2.33 0.05 20.89
N PRO A 463 -2.56 0.71 19.73
CA PRO A 463 -2.77 2.15 19.72
C PRO A 463 -3.98 2.60 20.53
N ASP A 464 -5.08 1.85 20.49
CA ASP A 464 -6.31 2.20 21.22
C ASP A 464 -6.09 2.16 22.74
N ILE A 465 -5.30 1.20 23.24
CA ILE A 465 -4.97 1.12 24.67
C ILE A 465 -4.06 2.28 25.06
N VAL A 466 -3.03 2.56 24.26
CA VAL A 466 -2.12 3.69 24.53
C VAL A 466 -2.93 4.98 24.62
N VAL A 467 -3.76 5.28 23.61
CA VAL A 467 -4.60 6.49 23.61
C VAL A 467 -5.55 6.52 24.81
N ALA A 468 -6.19 5.41 25.15
CA ALA A 468 -7.07 5.33 26.31
C ALA A 468 -6.32 5.64 27.61
N SER A 469 -5.16 5.01 27.86
CA SER A 469 -4.34 5.27 29.05
C SER A 469 -3.84 6.72 29.11
N GLN A 470 -3.42 7.29 27.98
CA GLN A 470 -2.98 8.70 27.91
C GLN A 470 -4.11 9.67 28.25
N ARG A 471 -5.36 9.40 27.83
CA ARG A 471 -6.51 10.22 28.20
C ARG A 471 -6.80 10.24 29.69
N LEU A 472 -6.51 9.15 30.42
CA LEU A 472 -6.62 9.12 31.88
C LEU A 472 -5.67 10.12 32.53
N ALA A 473 -4.41 10.13 32.10
CA ALA A 473 -3.38 11.06 32.60
C ALA A 473 -3.67 12.52 32.22
N ILE A 474 -4.21 12.77 31.02
CA ILE A 474 -4.65 14.13 30.61
C ILE A 474 -5.72 14.69 31.57
N LEU A 475 -6.61 13.83 32.08
CA LEU A 475 -7.75 14.25 32.90
C LEU A 475 -7.48 14.21 34.41
N ASN A 476 -6.40 13.56 34.86
CA ASN A 476 -6.07 13.43 36.27
C ASN A 476 -4.55 13.41 36.51
N CYS A 477 -4.06 14.39 37.27
CA CYS A 477 -2.65 14.56 37.60
C CYS A 477 -2.04 13.47 38.50
N ASN A 478 -2.87 12.61 39.11
CA ASN A 478 -2.40 11.46 39.89
C ASN A 478 -2.05 10.25 39.00
N ILE A 479 -2.38 10.29 37.71
CA ILE A 479 -2.17 9.19 36.78
C ILE A 479 -1.00 9.52 35.86
N GLU A 480 -0.02 8.61 35.82
CA GLU A 480 1.05 8.62 34.83
C GLU A 480 0.90 7.44 33.90
N THR A 481 1.23 7.65 32.64
CA THR A 481 1.26 6.57 31.65
C THR A 481 2.43 6.67 30.68
N GLU A 482 3.03 5.50 30.44
CA GLU A 482 4.12 5.33 29.48
C GLU A 482 3.80 4.25 28.45
N MET A 483 3.90 4.60 27.16
CA MET A 483 3.98 3.61 26.08
C MET A 483 5.40 3.03 26.07
N ILE A 484 5.54 1.71 25.96
CA ILE A 484 6.83 1.04 25.94
C ILE A 484 6.92 0.11 24.73
N ASP A 485 7.83 0.40 23.82
CA ASP A 485 8.21 -0.56 22.77
C ASP A 485 9.04 -1.69 23.38
N ILE A 486 8.40 -2.83 23.61
CA ILE A 486 9.04 -3.98 24.27
C ILE A 486 10.23 -4.55 23.50
N ALA A 487 10.38 -4.23 22.21
CA ALA A 487 11.56 -4.62 21.43
C ALA A 487 12.83 -3.89 21.90
N LEU A 488 12.71 -2.74 22.55
CA LEU A 488 13.83 -1.95 23.05
C LEU A 488 14.14 -2.22 24.54
N PHE A 489 13.23 -2.89 25.26
CA PHE A 489 13.32 -3.08 26.71
C PHE A 489 13.15 -4.55 27.12
N GLU A 490 14.07 -5.41 26.67
CA GLU A 490 14.02 -6.86 26.94
C GLU A 490 13.98 -7.20 28.44
N ASN A 491 14.69 -6.43 29.28
CA ASN A 491 14.69 -6.59 30.73
C ASN A 491 13.28 -6.40 31.32
N LEU A 492 12.52 -5.44 30.80
CA LEU A 492 11.16 -5.16 31.25
C LEU A 492 10.19 -6.25 30.78
N ARG A 493 10.38 -6.72 29.54
CA ARG A 493 9.66 -7.88 29.00
C ARG A 493 9.86 -9.12 29.88
N ALA A 494 11.09 -9.40 30.28
CA ALA A 494 11.44 -10.53 31.15
C ALA A 494 10.87 -10.36 32.57
N LYS A 495 11.08 -9.18 33.19
CA LYS A 495 10.62 -8.85 34.55
C LYS A 495 9.11 -9.07 34.71
N HIS A 496 8.32 -8.57 33.76
CA HIS A 496 6.86 -8.65 33.81
C HIS A 496 6.29 -9.86 33.06
N LYS A 497 7.15 -10.78 32.59
CA LYS A 497 6.79 -12.01 31.87
C LYS A 497 5.81 -11.73 30.71
N ILE A 498 6.07 -10.69 29.93
CA ILE A 498 5.20 -10.23 28.85
C ILE A 498 5.29 -11.23 27.69
N ARG A 499 4.22 -11.99 27.48
CA ARG A 499 4.13 -13.02 26.43
C ARG A 499 3.49 -12.49 25.15
N ASN A 500 2.48 -11.65 25.29
CA ASN A 500 1.71 -11.06 24.20
C ASN A 500 1.50 -9.56 24.45
N VAL A 501 1.25 -8.80 23.39
CA VAL A 501 0.88 -7.39 23.43
C VAL A 501 -0.51 -7.19 22.81
N PRO A 502 -1.29 -6.18 23.20
CA PRO A 502 -0.96 -5.18 24.23
C PRO A 502 -0.97 -5.78 25.64
N ALA A 503 -0.07 -5.29 26.48
CA ALA A 503 -0.02 -5.62 27.90
C ALA A 503 0.01 -4.33 28.74
N ILE A 504 -0.89 -4.22 29.71
CA ILE A 504 -1.00 -3.08 30.61
C ILE A 504 -0.38 -3.49 31.95
N ILE A 505 0.56 -2.71 32.45
CA ILE A 505 1.24 -2.91 33.73
C ILE A 505 0.84 -1.77 34.64
N ILE A 506 0.16 -2.06 35.74
CA ILE A 506 -0.30 -1.06 36.71
C ILE A 506 0.59 -1.14 37.94
N ASN A 507 1.14 0.00 38.36
CA ASN A 507 2.00 0.16 39.54
C ASN A 507 3.10 -0.90 39.62
N ASP A 508 3.75 -1.20 38.49
CA ASP A 508 4.85 -2.17 38.36
C ASP A 508 4.57 -3.61 38.84
N SER A 509 3.32 -3.96 39.07
CA SER A 509 2.96 -5.22 39.73
C SER A 509 1.86 -5.99 39.00
N LYS A 510 0.73 -5.33 38.69
CA LYS A 510 -0.42 -5.97 38.06
C LYS A 510 -0.29 -5.91 36.53
N VAL A 511 -0.18 -7.08 35.89
CA VAL A 511 -0.09 -7.20 34.42
C VAL A 511 -1.41 -7.72 33.86
N VAL A 512 -1.99 -7.01 32.90
CA VAL A 512 -3.26 -7.36 32.23
C VAL A 512 -3.02 -7.42 30.71
N PHE A 513 -3.50 -8.48 30.07
CA PHE A 513 -3.28 -8.70 28.63
C PHE A 513 -4.53 -8.41 27.78
N GLY A 514 -4.28 -8.06 26.52
CA GLY A 514 -5.28 -7.94 25.46
C GLY A 514 -6.02 -6.60 25.46
N ALA A 515 -6.77 -6.35 24.37
CA ALA A 515 -7.56 -5.14 24.15
C ALA A 515 -8.44 -4.79 25.38
N LYS A 516 -8.49 -3.51 25.73
CA LYS A 516 -9.36 -2.95 26.77
C LYS A 516 -9.95 -1.63 26.29
N THR A 517 -11.21 -1.38 26.63
CA THR A 517 -11.83 -0.07 26.45
C THR A 517 -11.36 0.90 27.55
N LEU A 518 -11.59 2.20 27.38
CA LEU A 518 -11.28 3.22 28.40
C LEU A 518 -11.91 2.85 29.75
N THR A 519 -13.21 2.55 29.76
CA THR A 519 -13.96 2.13 30.96
C THR A 519 -13.33 0.92 31.64
N GLN A 520 -12.92 -0.09 30.86
CA GLN A 520 -12.25 -1.26 31.41
C GLN A 520 -10.87 -0.95 32.01
N ILE A 521 -10.16 0.07 31.51
CA ILE A 521 -8.90 0.50 32.12
C ILE A 521 -9.16 1.28 33.41
N ILE A 522 -10.22 2.10 33.46
CA ILE A 522 -10.68 2.78 34.68
C ILE A 522 -10.99 1.74 35.77
N ASP A 523 -11.75 0.69 35.43
CA ASP A 523 -12.09 -0.41 36.36
C ASP A 523 -10.85 -1.10 36.97
N LEU A 524 -9.70 -1.07 36.27
CA LEU A 524 -8.48 -1.71 36.74
C LEU A 524 -7.69 -0.87 37.75
N ILE A 525 -7.92 0.45 37.78
CA ILE A 525 -7.11 1.43 38.51
C ILE A 525 -7.89 2.18 39.60
N GLU A 526 -9.22 2.14 39.59
CA GLU A 526 -10.06 2.67 40.68
C GLU A 526 -9.81 1.97 42.02
#